data_AF-A0A6L2PCE8-F1
#
_entry.id   AF-A0A6L2PCE8-F1
#
_cell.length_a   1.000
_cell.length_b   1.000
_cell.length_c   1.000
_cell.angle_alpha   90.00
_cell.angle_beta   90.00
_cell.angle_gamma   90.00
#
_symmetry.space_group_name_H-M   'P 1'
#
loop_
_entity.id
_entity.type
_entity.pdbx_description
1 polymer ?
#
loop_
_entity_poly.entity_id
_entity_poly.type
_entity_poly.pdbx_seq_one_letter_code
_entity_poly.pdbx_strand_id
1 'polypeptide(L)'
;MECRKINEGSPLPDQDSSHRRVWNPHLYHLQLEAPGPKPVTRKHHVTNSPSYYGLEFHGMISHLDAASLLMEDGAYLVRQSGVNNGFYTLTLRFDAKIKNYKLYYDGQHYVRDKRYDSLYELVAEGLLTLYMEANAGPYIELMNSFNNYEKSPYMTLNKIKRQTVISQAGRKSDAFRAKDSFCQEERKHLGISERQAKDSAITQPVAGDAVDYDKPHAFKTHTFKGLNWCEFCGNFLWGFTAQGVKCEDCGFSAHSRCSEKVPCDCCPDLKQLRGVFGIDLTTLVKAHRTTRPFVVDKCISEIEGRGLDAEGLYRVSGFAEEIETLKLALDKDGDQANMGPEVYDNINVIAGTLKLYLRLLPVPLVTFETHPALIKAARKLMFFEEIEKLLCYCIMACLDVYMQHIVQRVC
;
A
#
# COMPACT_ATOMS: atom_id res chain seq x y z
N MET A 1 -21.95 -19.57 30.68
CA MET A 1 -20.54 -19.95 30.47
C MET A 1 -20.48 -20.74 29.19
N GLU A 2 -20.20 -20.07 28.07
CA GLU A 2 -19.91 -20.72 26.79
C GLU A 2 -18.63 -20.04 26.30
N CYS A 3 -17.50 -20.76 26.43
CA CYS A 3 -16.23 -20.33 25.91
C CYS A 3 -16.35 -20.26 24.38
N ARG A 4 -16.26 -19.04 23.83
CA ARG A 4 -15.99 -18.83 22.41
C ARG A 4 -14.71 -19.60 22.08
N LYS A 5 -14.85 -20.60 21.22
CA LYS A 5 -13.74 -21.39 20.67
C LYS A 5 -12.71 -20.43 20.09
N ILE A 6 -11.51 -20.49 20.62
CA ILE A 6 -10.31 -19.88 20.05
C ILE A 6 -10.15 -20.52 18.67
N ASN A 7 -10.26 -19.71 17.62
CA ASN A 7 -9.93 -20.14 16.28
C ASN A 7 -8.40 -20.16 16.20
N GLU A 8 -7.79 -21.29 16.58
CA GLU A 8 -6.39 -21.59 16.30
C GLU A 8 -6.21 -21.67 14.78
N GLY A 9 -5.89 -20.53 14.17
CA GLY A 9 -5.86 -20.41 12.72
C GLY A 9 -5.45 -19.03 12.23
N SER A 10 -4.55 -18.35 12.94
CA SER A 10 -3.78 -17.27 12.32
C SER A 10 -2.69 -17.93 11.48
N PRO A 11 -2.72 -17.86 10.13
CA PRO A 11 -1.71 -18.50 9.32
C PRO A 11 -0.41 -17.73 9.56
N LEU A 12 0.55 -18.38 10.22
CA LEU A 12 1.95 -18.02 10.05
C LEU A 12 2.21 -18.02 8.54
N PRO A 13 2.95 -17.03 7.99
CA PRO A 13 3.21 -16.98 6.56
C PRO A 13 3.97 -18.24 6.15
N ASP A 14 3.25 -19.15 5.49
CA ASP A 14 3.80 -20.36 4.89
C ASP A 14 4.86 -19.93 3.87
N GLN A 15 6.12 -20.24 4.16
CA GLN A 15 7.26 -19.66 3.44
C GLN A 15 7.49 -20.29 2.07
N ASP A 16 6.71 -21.30 1.68
CA ASP A 16 7.05 -22.19 0.56
C ASP A 16 5.97 -22.37 -0.52
N SER A 17 4.98 -21.46 -0.60
CA SER A 17 4.02 -21.48 -1.72
C SER A 17 4.50 -20.64 -2.92
N SER A 18 4.52 -21.25 -4.10
CA SER A 18 4.84 -20.63 -5.40
C SER A 18 3.88 -19.49 -5.83
N HIS A 19 2.89 -19.16 -5.00
CA HIS A 19 1.87 -18.14 -5.25
C HIS A 19 1.70 -17.17 -4.08
N ARG A 20 2.79 -16.68 -3.49
CA ARG A 20 2.71 -15.63 -2.47
C ARG A 20 2.23 -14.33 -3.13
N ARG A 21 1.02 -13.88 -2.76
CA ARG A 21 0.54 -12.54 -3.13
C ARG A 21 1.50 -11.50 -2.54
N VAL A 22 1.87 -10.51 -3.35
CA VAL A 22 2.77 -9.41 -2.94
C VAL A 22 2.19 -8.67 -1.73
N TRP A 23 0.87 -8.48 -1.73
CA TRP A 23 0.13 -7.76 -0.71
C TRP A 23 -0.71 -8.72 0.14
N ASN A 24 -0.58 -8.63 1.47
CA ASN A 24 -1.37 -9.37 2.44
C ASN A 24 -2.56 -8.51 2.92
N PRO A 25 -3.81 -8.89 2.61
CA PRO A 25 -5.01 -8.10 2.95
C PRO A 25 -5.53 -8.36 4.38
N HIS A 26 -4.90 -9.22 5.18
CA HIS A 26 -5.46 -9.64 6.48
C HIS A 26 -5.76 -8.45 7.41
N LEU A 27 -4.81 -7.54 7.60
CA LEU A 27 -5.03 -6.34 8.42
C LEU A 27 -6.02 -5.35 7.77
N TYR A 28 -6.16 -5.36 6.44
CA TYR A 28 -7.20 -4.56 5.78
C TYR A 28 -8.60 -5.09 6.11
N HIS A 29 -8.81 -6.41 6.09
CA HIS A 29 -10.09 -7.02 6.46
C HIS A 29 -10.46 -6.71 7.91
N LEU A 30 -9.50 -6.82 8.84
CA LEU A 30 -9.73 -6.48 10.24
C LEU A 30 -10.13 -5.01 10.42
N GLN A 31 -9.62 -4.09 9.60
CA GLN A 31 -10.05 -2.69 9.66
C GLN A 31 -11.50 -2.51 9.20
N LEU A 32 -11.94 -3.27 8.19
CA LEU A 32 -13.35 -3.24 7.72
C LEU A 32 -14.31 -3.85 8.75
N GLU A 33 -13.87 -4.86 9.49
CA GLU A 33 -14.66 -5.54 10.53
C GLU A 33 -14.71 -4.75 11.85
N ALA A 34 -13.79 -3.81 12.05
CA ALA A 34 -13.70 -3.03 13.28
C ALA A 34 -14.98 -2.20 13.52
N PRO A 35 -15.48 -2.13 14.77
CA PRO A 35 -16.69 -1.37 15.07
C PRO A 35 -16.45 0.13 14.87
N GLY A 36 -17.37 0.77 14.15
CA GLY A 36 -17.37 2.22 13.98
C GLY A 36 -17.83 2.97 15.25
N PRO A 37 -17.42 4.24 15.42
CA PRO A 37 -17.83 5.07 16.54
C PRO A 37 -19.32 5.42 16.47
N LYS A 38 -20.05 5.13 17.56
CA LYS A 38 -21.48 5.42 17.72
C LYS A 38 -21.68 6.40 18.89
N PRO A 39 -21.75 7.72 18.63
CA PRO A 39 -21.95 8.68 19.71
C PRO A 39 -23.34 8.49 20.33
N VAL A 40 -23.40 8.32 21.64
CA VAL A 40 -24.67 8.36 22.38
C VAL A 40 -25.06 9.83 22.55
N THR A 41 -26.27 10.19 22.15
CA THR A 41 -26.76 11.56 22.26
C THR A 41 -27.37 11.83 23.63
N ARG A 42 -27.00 12.96 24.23
CA ARG A 42 -27.59 13.42 25.49
C ARG A 42 -29.11 13.63 25.34
N LYS A 43 -29.89 13.17 26.32
CA LYS A 43 -31.35 13.38 26.37
C LYS A 43 -31.76 14.71 27.00
N HIS A 44 -30.88 15.29 27.81
CA HIS A 44 -31.15 16.51 28.57
C HIS A 44 -30.11 17.60 28.25
N HIS A 45 -30.55 18.85 28.31
CA HIS A 45 -29.69 20.00 28.09
C HIS A 45 -28.73 20.17 29.27
N VAL A 46 -27.42 20.29 28.98
CA VAL A 46 -26.37 20.49 29.99
C VAL A 46 -25.91 21.95 29.94
N THR A 47 -25.99 22.66 31.06
CA THR A 47 -25.75 24.11 31.16
C THR A 47 -24.28 24.52 31.08
N ASN A 48 -23.32 23.61 31.30
CA ASN A 48 -21.87 23.89 31.30
C ASN A 48 -21.11 23.00 30.28
N SER A 49 -21.67 22.82 29.08
CA SER A 49 -20.99 22.06 28.02
C SER A 49 -19.83 22.87 27.43
N PRO A 50 -18.59 22.35 27.43
CA PRO A 50 -17.50 22.96 26.68
C PRO A 50 -17.86 23.08 25.20
N SER A 51 -17.47 24.17 24.54
CA SER A 51 -17.81 24.45 23.15
C SER A 51 -17.22 23.46 22.15
N TYR A 52 -16.17 22.75 22.54
CA TYR A 52 -15.47 21.75 21.73
C TYR A 52 -16.04 20.32 21.88
N TYR A 53 -17.11 20.12 22.67
CA TYR A 53 -17.85 18.86 22.69
C TYR A 53 -19.26 19.05 22.14
N GLY A 54 -19.74 18.03 21.42
CA GLY A 54 -21.07 18.00 20.84
C GLY A 54 -22.13 17.39 21.75
N LEU A 55 -23.11 16.73 21.12
CA LEU A 55 -24.24 16.07 21.80
C LEU A 55 -23.82 14.81 22.58
N GLU A 56 -22.60 14.33 22.37
CA GLU A 56 -21.99 13.23 23.09
C GLU A 56 -21.57 13.57 24.52
N PHE A 57 -21.54 14.87 24.89
CA PHE A 57 -21.23 15.31 26.24
C PHE A 57 -22.45 15.27 27.16
N HIS A 58 -22.36 14.47 28.23
CA HIS A 58 -23.45 14.22 29.18
C HIS A 58 -23.30 15.00 30.50
N GLY A 59 -22.28 15.85 30.65
CA GLY A 59 -22.04 16.56 31.90
C GLY A 59 -21.51 15.64 33.01
N MET A 60 -21.85 15.97 34.25
CA MET A 60 -21.45 15.19 35.43
C MET A 60 -22.39 13.99 35.62
N ILE A 61 -22.00 12.84 35.07
CA ILE A 61 -22.67 11.56 35.30
C ILE A 61 -21.71 10.54 35.94
N SER A 62 -22.25 9.61 36.73
CA SER A 62 -21.44 8.55 37.33
C SER A 62 -20.93 7.58 36.26
N HIS A 63 -19.88 6.84 36.58
CA HIS A 63 -19.37 5.81 35.67
C HIS A 63 -20.37 4.64 35.46
N LEU A 64 -21.25 4.39 36.44
CA LEU A 64 -22.30 3.37 36.34
C LEU A 64 -23.42 3.83 35.41
N ASP A 65 -23.86 5.10 35.54
CA ASP A 65 -24.86 5.68 34.64
C ASP A 65 -24.31 5.80 33.21
N ALA A 66 -23.04 6.14 33.07
CA ALA A 66 -22.39 6.13 31.77
C ALA A 66 -22.37 4.73 31.16
N ALA A 67 -22.04 3.69 31.94
CA ALA A 67 -22.02 2.31 31.46
C ALA A 67 -23.41 1.80 31.04
N SER A 68 -24.48 2.20 31.73
CA SER A 68 -25.85 1.78 31.41
C SER A 68 -26.39 2.39 30.12
N LEU A 69 -25.86 3.54 29.69
CA LEU A 69 -26.20 4.18 28.42
C LEU A 69 -25.51 3.53 27.20
N LEU A 70 -24.44 2.76 27.42
CA LEU A 70 -23.64 2.14 26.36
C LEU A 70 -24.12 0.70 26.08
N MET A 71 -25.08 0.58 25.18
CA MET A 71 -25.74 -0.70 24.86
C MET A 71 -24.97 -1.57 23.86
N GLU A 72 -24.34 -0.94 22.86
CA GLU A 72 -23.70 -1.64 21.74
C GLU A 72 -22.19 -1.37 21.69
N ASP A 73 -21.43 -2.29 21.09
CA ASP A 73 -20.01 -2.06 20.83
C ASP A 73 -19.82 -0.91 19.82
N GLY A 74 -18.82 -0.07 20.09
CA GLY A 74 -18.59 1.20 19.40
C GLY A 74 -19.36 2.38 20.00
N ALA A 75 -20.32 2.14 20.90
CA ALA A 75 -21.01 3.21 21.61
C ALA A 75 -20.05 3.98 22.52
N TYR A 76 -20.13 5.31 22.49
CA TYR A 76 -19.32 6.16 23.37
C TYR A 76 -20.03 7.45 23.79
N LEU A 77 -19.56 8.02 24.90
CA LEU A 77 -19.97 9.33 25.40
C LEU A 77 -18.84 9.99 26.19
N VAL A 78 -18.97 11.30 26.43
CA VAL A 78 -18.07 12.06 27.28
C VAL A 78 -18.78 12.50 28.54
N ARG A 79 -18.11 12.32 29.68
CA ARG A 79 -18.58 12.79 30.99
C ARG A 79 -17.51 13.58 31.72
N GLN A 80 -17.94 14.48 32.58
CA GLN A 80 -17.06 15.18 33.49
C GLN A 80 -16.86 14.34 34.76
N SER A 81 -15.60 14.07 35.09
CA SER A 81 -15.20 13.37 36.31
C SER A 81 -14.64 14.37 37.33
N GLY A 82 -15.34 14.53 38.47
CA GLY A 82 -14.92 15.40 39.58
C GLY A 82 -15.71 16.71 39.70
N VAL A 83 -15.85 17.21 40.93
CA VAL A 83 -16.76 18.32 41.29
C VAL A 83 -16.12 19.70 41.04
N ASN A 84 -14.81 19.87 41.26
CA ASN A 84 -14.06 21.11 41.04
C ASN A 84 -12.78 20.86 40.23
N ASN A 85 -12.55 21.63 39.15
CA ASN A 85 -11.43 21.45 38.21
C ASN A 85 -11.32 20.02 37.64
N GLY A 86 -12.48 19.40 37.42
CA GLY A 86 -12.61 18.01 36.96
C GLY A 86 -12.06 17.80 35.56
N PHE A 87 -11.62 16.57 35.27
CA PHE A 87 -11.17 16.18 33.94
C PHE A 87 -12.31 15.50 33.16
N TYR A 88 -12.24 15.58 31.84
CA TYR A 88 -13.19 14.89 30.98
C TYR A 88 -12.77 13.44 30.79
N THR A 89 -13.75 12.55 30.76
CA THR A 89 -13.55 11.11 30.58
C THR A 89 -14.38 10.64 29.39
N LEU A 90 -13.71 10.05 28.41
CA LEU A 90 -14.32 9.27 27.35
C LEU A 90 -14.69 7.90 27.92
N THR A 91 -15.96 7.56 27.90
CA THR A 91 -16.43 6.22 28.23
C THR A 91 -16.92 5.57 26.94
N LEU A 92 -16.33 4.44 26.56
CA LEU A 92 -16.68 3.69 25.35
C LEU A 92 -16.88 2.22 25.66
N ARG A 93 -17.70 1.55 24.85
CA ARG A 93 -17.92 0.11 24.92
C ARG A 93 -17.22 -0.61 23.78
N PHE A 94 -16.45 -1.62 24.12
CA PHE A 94 -15.71 -2.46 23.17
C PHE A 94 -15.60 -3.89 23.72
N ASP A 95 -15.93 -4.89 22.90
CA ASP A 95 -15.93 -6.31 23.26
C ASP A 95 -16.73 -6.58 24.55
N ALA A 96 -17.95 -6.03 24.59
CA ALA A 96 -18.85 -6.08 25.74
C ALA A 96 -18.28 -5.52 27.08
N LYS A 97 -17.15 -4.82 27.03
CA LYS A 97 -16.49 -4.21 28.19
C LYS A 97 -16.51 -2.69 28.08
N ILE A 98 -16.65 -2.03 29.22
CA ILE A 98 -16.58 -0.58 29.32
C ILE A 98 -15.12 -0.17 29.53
N LYS A 99 -14.64 0.74 28.69
CA LYS A 99 -13.32 1.35 28.78
C LYS A 99 -13.48 2.84 29.07
N ASN A 100 -12.68 3.34 30.02
CA ASN A 100 -12.68 4.74 30.43
C ASN A 100 -11.30 5.33 30.14
N TYR A 101 -11.27 6.45 29.42
CA TYR A 101 -10.05 7.15 29.04
C TYR A 101 -10.14 8.60 29.46
N LYS A 102 -9.10 9.11 30.09
CA LYS A 102 -9.00 10.55 30.38
C LYS A 102 -8.76 11.31 29.08
N LEU A 103 -9.62 12.28 28.81
CA LEU A 103 -9.52 13.15 27.64
C LEU A 103 -8.79 14.44 28.01
N TYR A 104 -8.00 14.91 27.06
CA TYR A 104 -7.35 16.21 27.08
C TYR A 104 -7.67 16.98 25.81
N TYR A 105 -7.52 18.30 25.90
CA TYR A 105 -7.78 19.23 24.81
C TYR A 105 -6.83 20.41 24.89
N ASP A 106 -6.03 20.62 23.84
CA ASP A 106 -5.08 21.73 23.66
C ASP A 106 -5.34 22.50 22.36
N GLY A 107 -6.59 22.44 21.86
CA GLY A 107 -6.99 22.82 20.50
C GLY A 107 -7.33 21.59 19.65
N GLN A 108 -6.74 20.45 19.97
CA GLN A 108 -7.06 19.14 19.42
C GLN A 108 -7.39 18.14 20.54
N HIS A 109 -8.17 17.10 20.24
CA HIS A 109 -8.52 16.07 21.21
C HIS A 109 -7.44 15.00 21.31
N TYR A 110 -7.12 14.54 22.52
CA TYR A 110 -6.20 13.42 22.72
C TYR A 110 -6.40 12.65 24.03
N VAL A 111 -5.94 11.40 24.03
CA VAL A 111 -5.85 10.53 25.23
C VAL A 111 -4.39 10.24 25.60
N ARG A 112 -3.50 10.15 24.60
CA ARG A 112 -2.06 9.88 24.74
C ARG A 112 -1.29 10.90 23.91
N ASP A 113 -0.50 10.44 22.93
CA ASP A 113 0.39 11.31 22.15
C ASP A 113 -0.29 11.83 20.86
N LYS A 114 -1.08 10.99 20.18
CA LYS A 114 -1.77 11.38 18.95
C LYS A 114 -2.87 12.41 19.21
N ARG A 115 -2.91 13.46 18.38
CA ARG A 115 -3.88 14.56 18.39
C ARG A 115 -4.89 14.39 17.24
N TYR A 116 -6.14 14.77 17.47
CA TYR A 116 -7.23 14.66 16.51
C TYR A 116 -8.08 15.93 16.45
N ASP A 117 -8.57 16.27 15.27
CA ASP A 117 -9.38 17.48 15.06
C ASP A 117 -10.80 17.32 15.60
N SER A 118 -11.31 16.08 15.62
CA SER A 118 -12.61 15.75 16.20
C SER A 118 -12.53 14.58 17.18
N LEU A 119 -13.43 14.58 18.15
CA LEU A 119 -13.59 13.44 19.06
C LEU A 119 -14.00 12.16 18.31
N TYR A 120 -14.78 12.30 17.23
CA TYR A 120 -15.17 11.19 16.37
C TYR A 120 -13.95 10.45 15.80
N GLU A 121 -12.97 11.17 15.27
CA GLU A 121 -11.73 10.60 14.73
C GLU A 121 -10.90 9.90 15.81
N LEU A 122 -10.79 10.51 16.99
CA LEU A 122 -10.11 9.92 18.13
C LEU A 122 -10.73 8.56 18.51
N VAL A 123 -12.06 8.51 18.59
CA VAL A 123 -12.77 7.27 18.94
C VAL A 123 -12.70 6.25 17.81
N ALA A 124 -12.78 6.68 16.54
CA ALA A 124 -12.62 5.80 15.38
C ALA A 124 -11.25 5.10 15.40
N GLU A 125 -10.16 5.86 15.53
CA GLU A 125 -8.80 5.31 15.63
C GLU A 125 -8.65 4.44 16.88
N GLY A 126 -9.20 4.86 18.01
CA GLY A 126 -9.14 4.11 19.27
C GLY A 126 -9.82 2.74 19.19
N LEU A 127 -11.04 2.68 18.64
CA LEU A 127 -11.77 1.42 18.45
C LEU A 127 -11.04 0.50 17.48
N LEU A 128 -10.53 1.05 16.37
CA LEU A 128 -9.74 0.31 15.40
C LEU A 128 -8.47 -0.28 16.04
N THR A 129 -7.74 0.52 16.82
CA THR A 129 -6.53 0.07 17.53
C THR A 129 -6.86 -1.07 18.49
N LEU A 130 -7.92 -0.93 19.29
CA LEU A 130 -8.38 -1.98 20.21
C LEU A 130 -8.78 -3.26 19.47
N TYR A 131 -9.43 -3.13 18.31
CA TYR A 131 -9.82 -4.26 17.48
C TYR A 131 -8.62 -4.99 16.87
N MET A 132 -7.62 -4.24 16.39
CA MET A 132 -6.38 -4.80 15.86
C MET A 132 -5.59 -5.55 16.93
N GLU A 133 -5.43 -4.96 18.11
CA GLU A 133 -4.72 -5.58 19.23
C GLU A 133 -5.42 -6.88 19.68
N ALA A 134 -6.76 -6.90 19.72
CA ALA A 134 -7.54 -8.06 20.15
C ALA A 134 -7.48 -9.23 19.15
N ASN A 135 -7.50 -8.95 17.84
CA ASN A 135 -7.60 -9.99 16.81
C ASN A 135 -6.28 -10.36 16.15
N ALA A 136 -5.31 -9.44 16.11
CA ALA A 136 -4.03 -9.63 15.43
C ALA A 136 -2.82 -9.16 16.24
N GLY A 137 -2.96 -8.91 17.55
CA GLY A 137 -1.85 -8.48 18.43
C GLY A 137 -0.57 -9.31 18.27
N PRO A 138 -0.62 -10.65 18.50
CA PRO A 138 0.56 -11.51 18.34
C PRO A 138 1.14 -11.48 16.92
N TYR A 139 0.28 -11.42 15.90
CA TYR A 139 0.70 -11.33 14.50
C TYR A 139 1.43 -10.01 14.21
N ILE A 140 0.89 -8.88 14.68
CA ILE A 140 1.46 -7.52 14.49
C ILE A 140 2.81 -7.40 15.20
N GLU A 141 2.98 -8.02 16.38
CA GLU A 141 4.26 -8.03 17.07
C GLU A 141 5.32 -8.83 16.32
N LEU A 142 4.93 -9.95 15.73
CA LEU A 142 5.83 -10.86 15.01
C LEU A 142 6.05 -10.45 13.54
N MET A 143 5.24 -9.57 12.97
CA MET A 143 5.28 -9.27 11.54
C MET A 143 6.62 -8.68 11.10
N ASN A 144 7.37 -7.97 11.95
CA ASN A 144 8.67 -7.45 11.52
C ASN A 144 9.78 -8.54 11.58
N SER A 145 9.61 -9.62 12.34
CA SER A 145 10.67 -10.61 12.63
C SER A 145 10.85 -11.65 11.53
N PHE A 146 9.78 -11.99 10.83
CA PHE A 146 9.81 -13.03 9.79
C PHE A 146 9.99 -12.49 8.36
N ASN A 147 10.09 -11.17 8.18
CA ASN A 147 10.17 -10.57 6.86
C ASN A 147 11.62 -10.30 6.44
N ASN A 148 11.90 -10.67 5.19
CA ASN A 148 13.19 -10.49 4.55
C ASN A 148 13.06 -9.38 3.50
N TYR A 149 13.94 -8.37 3.59
CA TYR A 149 13.97 -7.25 2.66
C TYR A 149 14.11 -7.67 1.19
N GLU A 150 14.92 -8.69 0.90
CA GLU A 150 15.14 -9.20 -0.46
C GLU A 150 13.88 -9.83 -1.07
N LYS A 151 12.96 -10.31 -0.22
CA LYS A 151 11.67 -10.89 -0.61
C LYS A 151 10.51 -9.90 -0.41
N SER A 152 10.80 -8.64 -0.12
CA SER A 152 9.78 -7.62 0.14
C SER A 152 9.03 -7.21 -1.13
N PRO A 153 7.82 -6.65 -1.00
CA PRO A 153 7.13 -6.00 -2.10
C PRO A 153 7.97 -4.94 -2.81
N TYR A 154 8.74 -4.16 -2.06
CA TYR A 154 9.63 -3.14 -2.62
C TYR A 154 10.61 -3.75 -3.60
N MET A 155 11.34 -4.80 -3.20
CA MET A 155 12.31 -5.46 -4.06
C MET A 155 11.59 -6.17 -5.21
N THR A 156 10.46 -6.83 -4.95
CA THR A 156 9.66 -7.49 -5.99
C THR A 156 9.22 -6.53 -7.10
N LEU A 157 8.77 -5.32 -6.74
CA LEU A 157 8.22 -4.35 -7.70
C LEU A 157 9.29 -3.46 -8.33
N ASN A 158 10.36 -3.14 -7.57
CA ASN A 158 11.33 -2.12 -7.96
C ASN A 158 12.74 -2.67 -8.25
N LYS A 159 13.03 -3.97 -8.09
CA LYS A 159 14.38 -4.52 -8.32
C LYS A 159 14.96 -4.14 -9.67
N ILE A 160 14.19 -4.31 -10.75
CA ILE A 160 14.67 -3.97 -12.10
C ILE A 160 14.84 -2.45 -12.23
N LYS A 161 13.87 -1.64 -11.75
CA LYS A 161 13.98 -0.17 -11.74
C LYS A 161 15.25 0.29 -11.03
N ARG A 162 15.55 -0.29 -9.87
CA ARG A 162 16.75 0.01 -9.07
C ARG A 162 18.01 -0.32 -9.86
N GLN A 163 18.08 -1.50 -10.46
CA GLN A 163 19.24 -1.91 -11.25
C GLN A 163 19.46 -0.99 -12.47
N THR A 164 18.39 -0.56 -13.13
CA THR A 164 18.45 0.41 -14.23
C THR A 164 18.96 1.77 -13.76
N VAL A 165 18.47 2.28 -12.62
CA VAL A 165 18.91 3.56 -12.07
C VAL A 165 20.37 3.51 -11.62
N ILE A 166 20.77 2.46 -10.90
CA ILE A 166 22.13 2.28 -10.40
C ILE A 166 23.11 2.15 -11.58
N SER A 167 22.77 1.37 -12.61
CA SER A 167 23.63 1.25 -13.80
C SER A 167 23.73 2.55 -14.59
N GLN A 168 22.68 3.38 -14.64
CA GLN A 168 22.74 4.71 -15.25
C GLN A 168 23.58 5.70 -14.44
N ALA A 169 23.52 5.62 -13.11
CA ALA A 169 24.35 6.43 -12.22
C ALA A 169 25.84 6.06 -12.35
N GLY A 170 26.17 4.76 -12.40
CA GLY A 170 27.54 4.28 -12.62
C GLY A 170 28.16 4.76 -13.94
N ARG A 171 27.38 4.75 -15.03
CA ARG A 171 27.84 5.29 -16.32
C ARG A 171 28.10 6.81 -16.28
N LYS A 172 27.36 7.57 -15.46
CA LYS A 172 27.61 9.01 -15.28
C LYS A 172 28.88 9.27 -14.46
N SER A 173 29.15 8.48 -13.42
CA SER A 173 30.41 8.58 -12.65
C SER A 173 31.62 8.18 -13.48
N ASP A 174 31.52 7.12 -14.31
CA ASP A 174 32.62 6.69 -15.18
C ASP A 174 32.89 7.69 -16.30
N ALA A 175 31.84 8.33 -16.86
CA ALA A 175 32.00 9.40 -17.85
C ALA A 175 32.63 10.69 -17.26
N PHE A 176 32.42 10.95 -15.97
CA PHE A 176 33.07 12.07 -15.27
C PHE A 176 34.54 11.75 -14.96
N ARG A 177 34.82 10.52 -14.51
CA ARG A 177 36.17 10.04 -14.22
C ARG A 177 37.02 9.92 -15.49
N ALA A 178 36.44 9.54 -16.63
CA ALA A 178 37.10 9.57 -17.93
C ALA A 178 37.40 10.99 -18.44
N LYS A 179 36.63 12.00 -18.00
CA LYS A 179 36.90 13.42 -18.29
C LYS A 179 38.02 14.02 -17.44
N ASP A 180 38.19 13.55 -16.20
CA ASP A 180 39.36 13.91 -15.38
C ASP A 180 40.66 13.27 -15.91
N SER A 181 40.58 12.05 -16.46
CA SER A 181 41.72 11.42 -17.16
C SER A 181 42.17 12.17 -18.41
N PHE A 182 41.27 12.93 -19.06
CA PHE A 182 41.59 13.69 -20.28
C PHE A 182 42.31 15.02 -19.99
N CYS A 183 42.47 15.43 -18.73
CA CYS A 183 43.21 16.65 -18.34
C CYS A 183 44.59 16.38 -17.73
N GLN A 184 45.15 15.17 -17.82
CA GLN A 184 46.50 14.86 -17.28
C GLN A 184 47.49 14.20 -18.25
N GLU A 185 47.24 14.21 -19.57
CA GLU A 185 48.19 13.66 -20.56
C GLU A 185 49.04 14.70 -21.31
N GLU A 186 49.13 15.95 -20.82
CA GLU A 186 50.21 16.88 -21.19
C GLU A 186 51.12 17.15 -19.99
N ARG A 187 51.94 16.16 -19.63
CA ARG A 187 53.28 16.31 -19.02
C ARG A 187 53.87 14.95 -18.69
N LYS A 188 54.73 14.45 -19.58
CA LYS A 188 56.09 13.97 -19.28
C LYS A 188 56.69 13.36 -20.55
N HIS A 189 57.49 14.16 -21.23
CA HIS A 189 58.50 13.69 -22.16
C HIS A 189 59.84 13.63 -21.41
N LEU A 190 60.68 12.66 -21.81
CA LEU A 190 62.07 12.35 -21.39
C LEU A 190 62.25 11.20 -20.39
N GLY A 191 62.38 9.98 -20.93
CA GLY A 191 63.68 9.30 -20.87
C GLY A 191 63.79 7.91 -20.20
N ILE A 192 63.88 6.87 -21.06
CA ILE A 192 64.85 5.74 -21.03
C ILE A 192 64.41 4.34 -20.49
N SER A 193 64.42 3.37 -21.44
CA SER A 193 64.75 1.92 -21.45
C SER A 193 63.82 0.87 -20.82
N GLU A 194 63.08 0.13 -21.67
CA GLU A 194 63.32 -1.27 -22.15
C GLU A 194 62.94 -2.42 -21.17
N ARG A 195 61.97 -3.27 -21.54
CA ARG A 195 62.16 -4.65 -22.05
C ARG A 195 60.82 -5.41 -22.18
N GLN A 196 60.80 -6.32 -23.16
CA GLN A 196 59.69 -7.10 -23.72
C GLN A 196 59.18 -8.25 -22.84
N ALA A 197 57.91 -8.65 -22.98
CA ALA A 197 57.49 -9.98 -23.46
C ALA A 197 55.95 -10.12 -23.55
N LYS A 198 55.51 -10.95 -24.50
CA LYS A 198 54.13 -11.31 -24.88
C LYS A 198 53.45 -12.22 -23.84
N ASP A 199 52.12 -12.22 -23.76
CA ASP A 199 51.28 -13.29 -24.31
C ASP A 199 49.78 -13.11 -24.04
N SER A 200 49.00 -13.58 -25.02
CA SER A 200 47.55 -13.59 -25.09
C SER A 200 46.95 -14.69 -24.21
N ALA A 201 45.92 -14.40 -23.41
CA ALA A 201 44.89 -15.38 -23.05
C ALA A 201 43.61 -14.71 -22.51
N ILE A 202 42.54 -14.89 -23.29
CA ILE A 202 41.11 -14.94 -22.97
C ILE A 202 40.74 -14.85 -21.47
N THR A 203 39.93 -13.86 -21.10
CA THR A 203 39.07 -13.92 -19.90
C THR A 203 37.81 -13.05 -20.08
N GLN A 204 36.64 -13.69 -20.12
CA GLN A 204 35.35 -13.07 -19.79
C GLN A 204 34.99 -13.47 -18.35
N PRO A 205 34.01 -12.83 -17.68
CA PRO A 205 33.76 -11.40 -17.51
C PRO A 205 33.99 -11.03 -16.03
N VAL A 206 34.64 -9.90 -15.74
CA VAL A 206 34.72 -9.41 -14.35
C VAL A 206 33.36 -8.83 -13.98
N ALA A 207 32.70 -9.46 -13.02
CA ALA A 207 31.50 -8.95 -12.36
C ALA A 207 31.72 -7.49 -11.98
N GLY A 208 30.91 -6.59 -12.54
CA GLY A 208 31.00 -5.17 -12.23
C GLY A 208 30.77 -4.96 -10.73
N ASP A 209 31.75 -4.35 -10.08
CA ASP A 209 31.66 -3.89 -8.70
C ASP A 209 30.35 -3.13 -8.51
N ALA A 210 29.46 -3.71 -7.70
CA ALA A 210 28.28 -3.00 -7.22
C ALA A 210 28.80 -1.83 -6.38
N VAL A 211 28.66 -0.61 -6.88
CA VAL A 211 28.91 0.59 -6.09
C VAL A 211 27.89 0.56 -4.95
N ASP A 212 28.36 0.18 -3.77
CA ASP A 212 27.55 0.08 -2.56
C ASP A 212 27.16 1.50 -2.13
N TYR A 213 25.94 1.90 -2.48
CA TYR A 213 25.41 3.22 -2.21
C TYR A 213 24.75 3.19 -0.83
N ASP A 214 25.57 3.29 0.23
CA ASP A 214 25.12 3.32 1.62
C ASP A 214 24.49 4.68 1.97
N LYS A 215 23.25 4.89 1.52
CA LYS A 215 22.43 6.04 1.88
C LYS A 215 21.28 5.61 2.79
N PRO A 216 21.22 6.07 4.06
CA PRO A 216 20.09 5.80 4.93
C PRO A 216 18.81 6.51 4.44
N HIS A 217 17.66 5.91 4.75
CA HIS A 217 16.35 6.48 4.42
C HIS A 217 15.97 7.61 5.40
N ALA A 218 15.49 8.74 4.89
CA ALA A 218 14.93 9.83 5.69
C ALA A 218 13.42 9.61 5.98
N PHE A 219 13.11 8.70 6.90
CA PHE A 219 11.72 8.37 7.27
C PHE A 219 11.08 9.46 8.14
N LYS A 220 9.84 9.85 7.78
CA LYS A 220 8.97 10.68 8.63
C LYS A 220 7.58 10.08 8.74
N THR A 221 6.95 10.28 9.90
CA THR A 221 5.54 9.92 10.11
C THR A 221 4.67 10.57 9.06
N HIS A 222 3.81 9.78 8.42
CA HIS A 222 3.02 10.23 7.29
C HIS A 222 1.57 9.74 7.41
N THR A 223 0.62 10.62 7.15
CA THR A 223 -0.79 10.27 6.99
C THR A 223 -1.06 9.95 5.53
N PHE A 224 -1.31 8.68 5.25
CA PHE A 224 -1.53 8.20 3.90
C PHE A 224 -2.96 8.47 3.44
N LYS A 225 -3.11 9.01 2.23
CA LYS A 225 -4.42 9.20 1.61
C LYS A 225 -4.82 7.92 0.89
N GLY A 226 -6.02 7.43 1.21
CA GLY A 226 -6.53 6.19 0.63
C GLY A 226 -5.80 4.96 1.17
N LEU A 227 -5.88 3.89 0.40
CA LEU A 227 -5.42 2.57 0.76
C LEU A 227 -3.89 2.47 0.52
N ASN A 228 -3.09 2.26 1.59
CA ASN A 228 -1.63 2.12 1.53
C ASN A 228 -1.07 0.89 2.27
N TRP A 229 -0.02 0.27 1.69
CA TRP A 229 0.57 -1.00 2.11
C TRP A 229 2.05 -0.79 2.44
N CYS A 230 2.56 -1.57 3.39
CA CYS A 230 3.96 -1.52 3.78
C CYS A 230 4.82 -2.22 2.70
N GLU A 231 5.75 -1.48 2.11
CA GLU A 231 6.62 -1.98 1.05
C GLU A 231 7.68 -2.97 1.56
N PHE A 232 7.85 -3.09 2.89
CA PHE A 232 8.73 -4.06 3.54
C PHE A 232 8.04 -5.41 3.80
N CYS A 233 6.92 -5.41 4.54
CA CYS A 233 6.26 -6.65 4.97
C CYS A 233 5.06 -7.08 4.12
N GLY A 234 4.59 -6.22 3.20
CA GLY A 234 3.41 -6.47 2.36
C GLY A 234 2.06 -6.39 3.08
N ASN A 235 2.04 -6.15 4.40
CA ASN A 235 0.81 -5.94 5.16
C ASN A 235 0.27 -4.52 5.01
N PHE A 236 -1.04 -4.36 5.18
CA PHE A 236 -1.74 -3.08 5.17
C PHE A 236 -1.27 -2.12 6.28
N LEU A 237 -1.18 -0.83 5.95
CA LEU A 237 -0.93 0.26 6.90
C LEU A 237 -2.28 0.71 7.49
N TRP A 238 -2.68 0.07 8.60
CA TRP A 238 -3.97 0.34 9.24
C TRP A 238 -3.98 1.68 9.98
N GLY A 239 -5.17 2.21 10.22
CA GLY A 239 -5.40 3.49 10.86
C GLY A 239 -5.90 4.56 9.88
N PHE A 240 -6.41 5.64 10.43
CA PHE A 240 -6.91 6.79 9.70
C PHE A 240 -5.87 7.91 9.62
N THR A 241 -5.00 8.02 10.63
CA THR A 241 -3.94 9.05 10.69
C THR A 241 -2.62 8.48 11.17
N ALA A 242 -1.51 8.99 10.62
CA ALA A 242 -0.16 8.55 10.98
C ALA A 242 -0.03 7.01 10.99
N GLN A 243 -0.50 6.35 9.91
CA GLN A 243 -0.54 4.88 9.79
C GLN A 243 0.86 4.26 9.71
N GLY A 244 1.85 5.05 9.31
CA GLY A 244 3.22 4.60 9.16
C GLY A 244 4.17 5.75 8.86
N VAL A 245 5.31 5.39 8.30
CA VAL A 245 6.36 6.33 7.90
C VAL A 245 6.58 6.26 6.40
N LYS A 246 7.00 7.40 5.84
CA LYS A 246 7.37 7.53 4.43
C LYS A 246 8.73 8.18 4.34
N CYS A 247 9.63 7.60 3.54
CA CYS A 247 10.91 8.21 3.24
C CYS A 247 10.71 9.44 2.34
N GLU A 248 11.23 10.59 2.73
CA GLU A 248 11.10 11.82 1.95
C GLU A 248 11.88 11.78 0.64
N ASP A 249 12.96 10.99 0.60
CA ASP A 249 13.89 10.92 -0.52
C ASP A 249 13.42 9.98 -1.64
N CYS A 250 13.22 8.69 -1.33
CA CYS A 250 12.80 7.68 -2.32
C CYS A 250 11.29 7.40 -2.30
N GLY A 251 10.58 7.87 -1.27
CA GLY A 251 9.15 7.61 -1.09
C GLY A 251 8.83 6.29 -0.37
N PHE A 252 9.80 5.42 -0.05
CA PHE A 252 9.54 4.13 0.60
C PHE A 252 8.55 4.25 1.77
N SER A 253 7.48 3.47 1.77
CA SER A 253 6.39 3.50 2.74
C SER A 253 6.41 2.24 3.61
N ALA A 254 6.45 2.41 4.93
CA ALA A 254 6.57 1.30 5.87
C ALA A 254 5.81 1.54 7.18
N HIS A 255 5.54 0.48 7.94
CA HIS A 255 5.23 0.64 9.37
C HIS A 255 6.46 1.20 10.11
N SER A 256 6.25 1.94 11.20
CA SER A 256 7.35 2.49 12.02
C SER A 256 8.35 1.42 12.49
N ARG A 257 7.87 0.22 12.86
CA ARG A 257 8.74 -0.90 13.25
C ARG A 257 9.41 -1.61 12.07
N CYS A 258 8.86 -1.47 10.86
CA CYS A 258 9.45 -2.05 9.66
C CYS A 258 10.57 -1.17 9.12
N SER A 259 10.45 0.15 9.21
CA SER A 259 11.50 1.09 8.76
C SER A 259 12.83 0.88 9.49
N GLU A 260 12.82 0.39 10.73
CA GLU A 260 14.03 0.08 11.50
C GLU A 260 14.83 -1.10 10.92
N LYS A 261 14.21 -1.95 10.10
CA LYS A 261 14.83 -3.14 9.48
C LYS A 261 15.18 -2.94 8.00
N VAL A 262 14.88 -1.77 7.44
CA VAL A 262 15.20 -1.44 6.04
C VAL A 262 16.70 -1.10 5.96
N PRO A 263 17.46 -1.72 5.03
CA PRO A 263 18.88 -1.40 4.82
C PRO A 263 19.11 0.07 4.41
N CYS A 264 20.37 0.51 4.48
CA CYS A 264 20.78 1.86 4.06
C CYS A 264 20.95 1.95 2.53
N ASP A 265 19.98 1.48 1.75
CA ASP A 265 20.09 1.41 0.28
C ASP A 265 19.13 2.38 -0.42
N CYS A 266 18.91 3.55 0.19
CA CYS A 266 17.97 4.56 -0.28
C CYS A 266 18.37 5.06 -1.67
N CYS A 267 17.49 4.88 -2.65
CA CYS A 267 17.67 5.37 -4.01
C CYS A 267 16.63 6.47 -4.32
N PRO A 268 16.97 7.76 -4.17
CA PRO A 268 16.03 8.88 -4.34
C PRO A 268 15.50 9.00 -5.76
N ASP A 269 16.30 8.63 -6.75
CA ASP A 269 15.94 8.69 -8.18
C ASP A 269 14.72 7.79 -8.50
N LEU A 270 14.45 6.76 -7.70
CA LEU A 270 13.22 5.98 -7.80
C LEU A 270 11.95 6.79 -7.54
N LYS A 271 12.03 7.90 -6.80
CA LYS A 271 10.85 8.75 -6.52
C LYS A 271 10.25 9.32 -7.79
N GLN A 272 11.08 9.58 -8.80
CA GLN A 272 10.65 10.05 -10.13
C GLN A 272 10.10 8.92 -11.00
N LEU A 273 10.41 7.66 -10.67
CA LEU A 273 9.94 6.44 -11.33
C LEU A 273 8.83 5.73 -10.54
N ARG A 274 8.16 6.45 -9.63
CA ARG A 274 6.96 5.97 -8.95
C ARG A 274 5.87 5.78 -9.99
N GLY A 275 5.84 4.55 -10.49
CA GLY A 275 4.98 4.13 -11.58
C GLY A 275 3.54 3.90 -11.14
N VAL A 276 2.81 3.15 -11.95
CA VAL A 276 1.37 2.89 -11.81
C VAL A 276 1.05 1.47 -11.34
N PHE A 277 1.99 0.53 -11.49
CA PHE A 277 1.81 -0.84 -11.03
C PHE A 277 1.97 -0.95 -9.50
N GLY A 278 1.11 -1.74 -8.85
CA GLY A 278 1.17 -1.96 -7.40
C GLY A 278 0.51 -0.86 -6.55
N ILE A 279 -0.12 0.14 -7.17
CA ILE A 279 -0.88 1.19 -6.49
C ILE A 279 -2.36 0.81 -6.43
N ASP A 280 -3.05 1.17 -5.35
CA ASP A 280 -4.50 1.02 -5.24
C ASP A 280 -5.22 1.76 -6.39
N LEU A 281 -6.17 1.06 -7.01
CA LEU A 281 -6.89 1.54 -8.19
C LEU A 281 -7.60 2.87 -7.91
N THR A 282 -8.30 2.97 -6.78
CA THR A 282 -9.08 4.17 -6.44
C THR A 282 -8.17 5.36 -6.18
N THR A 283 -7.01 5.11 -5.57
CA THR A 283 -5.98 6.10 -5.27
C THR A 283 -5.36 6.65 -6.55
N LEU A 284 -5.03 5.76 -7.50
CA LEU A 284 -4.47 6.14 -8.80
C LEU A 284 -5.46 7.01 -9.60
N VAL A 285 -6.71 6.55 -9.74
CA VAL A 285 -7.74 7.26 -10.52
C VAL A 285 -8.04 8.63 -9.94
N LYS A 286 -8.12 8.77 -8.60
CA LYS A 286 -8.28 10.07 -7.94
C LYS A 286 -7.09 11.01 -8.14
N ALA A 287 -5.87 10.48 -8.09
CA ALA A 287 -4.66 11.28 -8.28
C ALA A 287 -4.57 11.85 -9.71
N HIS A 288 -4.92 11.04 -10.72
CA HIS A 288 -4.89 11.44 -12.13
C HIS A 288 -6.19 12.12 -12.60
N ARG A 289 -7.23 12.17 -11.76
CA ARG A 289 -8.56 12.72 -12.10
C ARG A 289 -9.17 12.09 -13.36
N THR A 290 -8.96 10.79 -13.53
CA THR A 290 -9.54 10.01 -14.62
C THR A 290 -10.74 9.19 -14.13
N THR A 291 -11.37 8.43 -15.02
CA THR A 291 -12.42 7.46 -14.66
C THR A 291 -11.84 6.06 -14.43
N ARG A 292 -10.74 5.74 -15.12
CA ARG A 292 -9.98 4.49 -15.03
C ARG A 292 -8.48 4.74 -15.35
N PRO A 293 -7.59 3.78 -15.05
CA PRO A 293 -6.16 3.91 -15.33
C PRO A 293 -5.85 3.83 -16.82
N PHE A 294 -4.91 4.67 -17.29
CA PHE A 294 -4.47 4.66 -18.69
C PHE A 294 -3.91 3.30 -19.12
N VAL A 295 -3.28 2.52 -18.22
CA VAL A 295 -2.75 1.18 -18.52
C VAL A 295 -3.85 0.26 -19.04
N VAL A 296 -5.05 0.32 -18.45
CA VAL A 296 -6.19 -0.49 -18.88
C VAL A 296 -6.63 -0.10 -20.28
N ASP A 297 -6.82 1.20 -20.50
CA ASP A 297 -7.22 1.74 -21.81
C ASP A 297 -6.24 1.41 -22.91
N LYS A 298 -4.96 1.69 -22.65
CA LYS A 298 -3.92 1.58 -23.65
C LYS A 298 -3.66 0.11 -24.02
N CYS A 299 -3.63 -0.79 -23.03
CA CYS A 299 -3.49 -2.22 -23.31
C CYS A 299 -4.70 -2.78 -24.06
N ILE A 300 -5.93 -2.41 -23.68
CA ILE A 300 -7.14 -2.88 -24.37
C ILE A 300 -7.18 -2.35 -25.80
N SER A 301 -6.91 -1.07 -26.01
CA SER A 301 -6.89 -0.47 -27.35
C SER A 301 -5.89 -1.14 -28.28
N GLU A 302 -4.70 -1.49 -27.79
CA GLU A 302 -3.70 -2.22 -28.57
C GLU A 302 -4.13 -3.66 -28.88
N ILE A 303 -4.73 -4.35 -27.91
CA ILE A 303 -5.23 -5.73 -28.09
C ILE A 303 -6.39 -5.76 -29.09
N GLU A 304 -7.31 -4.79 -29.03
CA GLU A 304 -8.40 -4.68 -29.99
C GLU A 304 -7.92 -4.29 -31.39
N GLY A 305 -6.86 -3.47 -31.49
CA GLY A 305 -6.34 -2.99 -32.76
C GLY A 305 -5.67 -4.06 -33.61
N ARG A 306 -5.03 -5.07 -33.00
CA ARG A 306 -4.25 -6.10 -33.74
C ARG A 306 -4.30 -7.52 -33.19
N GLY A 307 -4.95 -7.73 -32.05
CA GLY A 307 -4.85 -8.97 -31.27
C GLY A 307 -6.06 -9.90 -31.33
N LEU A 308 -7.20 -9.46 -31.86
CA LEU A 308 -8.46 -10.21 -31.78
C LEU A 308 -8.41 -11.55 -32.52
N ASP A 309 -7.65 -11.62 -33.62
CA ASP A 309 -7.48 -12.84 -34.40
C ASP A 309 -6.35 -13.75 -33.85
N ALA A 310 -5.68 -13.36 -32.77
CA ALA A 310 -4.57 -14.13 -32.21
C ALA A 310 -5.06 -15.37 -31.45
N GLU A 311 -4.54 -16.55 -31.81
CA GLU A 311 -4.93 -17.80 -31.18
C GLU A 311 -4.55 -17.83 -29.70
N GLY A 312 -5.55 -18.11 -28.85
CA GLY A 312 -5.32 -18.27 -27.42
C GLY A 312 -4.98 -16.97 -26.69
N LEU A 313 -5.45 -15.82 -27.19
CA LEU A 313 -5.37 -14.54 -26.49
C LEU A 313 -5.81 -14.68 -25.02
N TYR A 314 -5.07 -14.04 -24.10
CA TYR A 314 -5.18 -14.17 -22.65
C TYR A 314 -4.89 -15.56 -22.05
N ARG A 315 -4.95 -16.65 -22.82
CA ARG A 315 -4.58 -18.01 -22.39
C ARG A 315 -3.07 -18.29 -22.55
N VAL A 316 -2.52 -17.96 -23.71
CA VAL A 316 -1.08 -18.05 -24.00
C VAL A 316 -0.35 -16.90 -23.28
N SER A 317 0.84 -17.18 -22.77
CA SER A 317 1.67 -16.17 -22.10
C SER A 317 2.73 -15.65 -23.05
N GLY A 318 2.90 -14.32 -23.09
CA GLY A 318 4.06 -13.70 -23.71
C GLY A 318 5.35 -13.95 -22.92
N PHE A 319 6.49 -13.54 -23.46
CA PHE A 319 7.77 -13.68 -22.79
C PHE A 319 7.81 -12.81 -21.52
N ALA A 320 8.21 -13.41 -20.40
CA ALA A 320 8.19 -12.74 -19.10
C ALA A 320 9.10 -11.51 -19.05
N GLU A 321 10.25 -11.56 -19.71
CA GLU A 321 11.19 -10.43 -19.79
C GLU A 321 10.61 -9.23 -20.55
N GLU A 322 9.86 -9.47 -21.62
CA GLU A 322 9.19 -8.43 -22.40
C GLU A 322 8.04 -7.80 -21.62
N ILE A 323 7.29 -8.61 -20.87
CA ILE A 323 6.23 -8.13 -19.98
C ILE A 323 6.80 -7.20 -18.89
N GLU A 324 7.91 -7.59 -18.25
CA GLU A 324 8.57 -6.73 -17.26
C GLU A 324 9.15 -5.46 -17.89
N THR A 325 9.71 -5.56 -19.10
CA THR A 325 10.22 -4.39 -19.84
C THR A 325 9.09 -3.42 -20.18
N LEU A 326 7.95 -3.92 -20.66
CA LEU A 326 6.78 -3.09 -20.95
C LEU A 326 6.19 -2.45 -19.68
N LYS A 327 6.12 -3.19 -18.58
CA LYS A 327 5.74 -2.65 -17.27
C LYS A 327 6.65 -1.48 -16.86
N LEU A 328 7.97 -1.61 -17.04
CA LEU A 328 8.91 -0.53 -16.74
C LEU A 328 8.72 0.69 -17.64
N ALA A 329 8.46 0.48 -18.93
CA ALA A 329 8.16 1.55 -19.86
C ALA A 329 6.88 2.31 -19.46
N LEU A 330 5.81 1.59 -19.10
CA LEU A 330 4.56 2.18 -18.62
C LEU A 330 4.73 2.94 -17.30
N ASP A 331 5.56 2.41 -16.38
CA ASP A 331 5.85 3.07 -15.10
C ASP A 331 6.68 4.35 -15.26
N LYS A 332 7.53 4.43 -16.29
CA LYS A 332 8.45 5.54 -16.52
C LYS A 332 7.86 6.61 -17.45
N ASP A 333 7.39 6.17 -18.62
CA ASP A 333 6.98 7.04 -19.72
C ASP A 333 5.45 7.28 -19.70
N GLY A 334 4.71 6.58 -18.84
CA GLY A 334 3.28 6.77 -18.65
C GLY A 334 2.49 6.52 -19.94
N ASP A 335 1.60 7.46 -20.26
CA ASP A 335 0.78 7.39 -21.47
C ASP A 335 1.59 7.54 -22.77
N GLN A 336 2.87 7.90 -22.70
CA GLN A 336 3.76 8.00 -23.88
C GLN A 336 4.56 6.72 -24.14
N ALA A 337 4.44 5.69 -23.29
CA ALA A 337 5.17 4.43 -23.48
C ALA A 337 4.86 3.77 -24.83
N ASN A 338 5.88 3.37 -25.59
CA ASN A 338 5.66 2.75 -26.88
C ASN A 338 5.18 1.29 -26.72
N MET A 339 4.05 0.92 -27.32
CA MET A 339 3.49 -0.44 -27.33
C MET A 339 3.23 -0.96 -28.75
N GLY A 340 3.77 -0.27 -29.75
CA GLY A 340 3.58 -0.60 -31.15
C GLY A 340 4.18 -1.96 -31.54
N PRO A 341 3.73 -2.52 -32.68
CA PRO A 341 4.17 -3.82 -33.18
C PRO A 341 5.67 -3.87 -33.51
N GLU A 342 6.32 -2.72 -33.69
CA GLU A 342 7.76 -2.61 -33.94
C GLU A 342 8.62 -2.91 -32.71
N VAL A 343 8.08 -2.72 -31.50
CA VAL A 343 8.77 -3.05 -30.24
C VAL A 343 8.25 -4.37 -29.66
N TYR A 344 6.94 -4.58 -29.72
CA TYR A 344 6.27 -5.75 -29.16
C TYR A 344 5.44 -6.45 -30.24
N ASP A 345 6.05 -7.36 -30.99
CA ASP A 345 5.38 -8.13 -32.03
C ASP A 345 4.32 -9.08 -31.44
N ASN A 346 4.66 -9.76 -30.34
CA ASN A 346 3.81 -10.72 -29.67
C ASN A 346 2.74 -10.05 -28.79
N ILE A 347 1.49 -10.07 -29.25
CA ILE A 347 0.36 -9.47 -28.53
C ILE A 347 0.11 -10.08 -27.14
N ASN A 348 0.55 -11.33 -26.91
CA ASN A 348 0.44 -11.97 -25.61
C ASN A 348 1.31 -11.30 -24.54
N VAL A 349 2.28 -10.45 -24.94
CA VAL A 349 3.03 -9.57 -24.03
C VAL A 349 2.13 -8.46 -23.51
N ILE A 350 1.33 -7.83 -24.37
CA ILE A 350 0.40 -6.76 -23.95
C ILE A 350 -0.72 -7.35 -23.10
N ALA A 351 -1.32 -8.46 -23.53
CA ALA A 351 -2.31 -9.20 -22.74
C ALA A 351 -1.71 -9.68 -21.40
N GLY A 352 -0.46 -10.15 -21.42
CA GLY A 352 0.31 -10.52 -20.22
C GLY A 352 0.54 -9.34 -19.26
N THR A 353 0.83 -8.16 -19.80
CA THR A 353 1.05 -6.93 -19.04
C THR A 353 -0.24 -6.43 -18.40
N LEU A 354 -1.36 -6.46 -19.13
CA LEU A 354 -2.68 -6.13 -18.57
C LEU A 354 -3.07 -7.08 -17.43
N LYS A 355 -2.86 -8.40 -17.63
CA LYS A 355 -3.04 -9.41 -16.57
C LYS A 355 -2.14 -9.14 -15.36
N LEU A 356 -0.88 -8.75 -15.60
CA LEU A 356 0.07 -8.42 -14.54
C LEU A 356 -0.39 -7.17 -13.77
N TYR A 357 -0.87 -6.13 -14.45
CA TYR A 357 -1.38 -4.91 -13.84
C TYR A 357 -2.51 -5.22 -12.84
N LEU A 358 -3.53 -5.95 -13.28
CA LEU A 358 -4.67 -6.34 -12.44
C LEU A 358 -4.25 -7.23 -11.27
N ARG A 359 -3.27 -8.12 -11.47
CA ARG A 359 -2.75 -9.02 -10.44
C ARG A 359 -1.93 -8.30 -9.36
N LEU A 360 -1.28 -7.19 -9.70
CA LEU A 360 -0.45 -6.43 -8.76
C LEU A 360 -1.25 -5.41 -7.92
N LEU A 361 -2.54 -5.22 -8.19
CA LEU A 361 -3.39 -4.34 -7.39
C LEU A 361 -3.43 -4.79 -5.92
N PRO A 362 -3.24 -3.87 -4.94
CA PRO A 362 -3.35 -4.19 -3.51
C PRO A 362 -4.71 -4.74 -3.11
N VAL A 363 -5.76 -4.16 -3.71
CA VAL A 363 -7.13 -4.65 -3.64
C VAL A 363 -7.51 -5.18 -5.03
N PRO A 364 -7.93 -6.46 -5.16
CA PRO A 364 -8.31 -7.02 -6.45
C PRO A 364 -9.50 -6.25 -7.05
N LEU A 365 -9.59 -6.28 -8.39
CA LEU A 365 -10.64 -5.55 -9.12
C LEU A 365 -12.05 -5.98 -8.68
N VAL A 366 -12.27 -7.28 -8.45
CA VAL A 366 -13.40 -7.76 -7.64
C VAL A 366 -12.97 -7.68 -6.18
N THR A 367 -13.46 -6.67 -5.46
CA THR A 367 -13.04 -6.37 -4.09
C THR A 367 -13.41 -7.48 -3.10
N PHE A 368 -12.75 -7.49 -1.96
CA PHE A 368 -13.04 -8.46 -0.89
C PHE A 368 -14.47 -8.34 -0.35
N GLU A 369 -15.06 -7.14 -0.36
CA GLU A 369 -16.43 -6.87 0.07
C GLU A 369 -17.46 -7.39 -0.95
N THR A 370 -17.15 -7.30 -2.24
CA THR A 370 -18.07 -7.68 -3.32
C THR A 370 -18.00 -9.15 -3.68
N HIS A 371 -16.86 -9.80 -3.44
CA HIS A 371 -16.66 -11.21 -3.75
C HIS A 371 -17.74 -12.14 -3.13
N PRO A 372 -18.09 -12.08 -1.83
CA PRO A 372 -19.15 -12.93 -1.27
C PRO A 372 -20.52 -12.72 -1.95
N ALA A 373 -20.87 -11.49 -2.30
CA ALA A 373 -22.10 -11.17 -3.02
C ALA A 373 -22.08 -11.75 -4.45
N LEU A 374 -20.94 -11.63 -5.14
CA LEU A 374 -20.76 -12.20 -6.48
C LEU A 374 -20.89 -13.73 -6.49
N ILE A 375 -20.29 -14.42 -5.51
CA ILE A 375 -20.42 -15.89 -5.39
C ILE A 375 -21.86 -16.31 -5.13
N LYS A 376 -22.62 -15.54 -4.32
CA LYS A 376 -24.05 -15.78 -4.10
C LYS A 376 -24.85 -15.58 -5.39
N ALA A 377 -24.58 -14.52 -6.14
CA ALA A 377 -25.25 -14.26 -7.42
C ALA A 377 -24.91 -15.32 -8.48
N ALA A 378 -23.66 -15.77 -8.57
CA ALA A 378 -23.25 -16.86 -9.46
C ALA A 378 -23.97 -18.19 -9.13
N ARG A 379 -24.32 -18.41 -7.86
CA ARG A 379 -25.16 -19.53 -7.41
C ARG A 379 -26.67 -19.28 -7.61
N LYS A 380 -27.05 -18.20 -8.30
CA LYS A 380 -28.43 -17.73 -8.53
C LYS A 380 -29.20 -17.41 -7.24
N LEU A 381 -28.50 -17.03 -6.17
CA LEU A 381 -29.09 -16.70 -4.87
C LEU A 381 -29.32 -15.18 -4.69
N MET A 382 -28.85 -14.35 -5.63
CA MET A 382 -28.97 -12.88 -5.63
C MET A 382 -29.00 -12.32 -7.07
N PHE A 383 -29.60 -11.14 -7.26
CA PHE A 383 -29.61 -10.43 -8.55
C PHE A 383 -28.33 -9.60 -8.75
N PHE A 384 -27.84 -9.49 -9.99
CA PHE A 384 -26.60 -8.78 -10.34
C PHE A 384 -26.64 -7.27 -10.03
N GLU A 385 -27.80 -6.62 -10.13
CA GLU A 385 -27.98 -5.18 -9.84
C GLU A 385 -27.63 -4.78 -8.39
N GLU A 386 -27.66 -5.74 -7.46
CA GLU A 386 -27.27 -5.49 -6.06
C GLU A 386 -25.74 -5.45 -5.88
N ILE A 387 -24.98 -6.12 -6.77
CA ILE A 387 -23.51 -6.11 -6.77
C ILE A 387 -23.01 -4.75 -7.25
N GLU A 388 -23.70 -4.15 -8.22
CA GLU A 388 -23.30 -2.87 -8.78
C GLU A 388 -23.22 -1.76 -7.74
N LYS A 389 -24.14 -1.79 -6.76
CA LYS A 389 -24.21 -0.84 -5.66
C LYS A 389 -23.07 -0.96 -4.65
N LEU A 390 -22.34 -2.09 -4.66
CA LEU A 390 -21.24 -2.36 -3.73
C LEU A 390 -19.87 -1.95 -4.29
N LEU A 391 -19.78 -1.69 -5.59
CA LEU A 391 -18.53 -1.30 -6.25
C LEU A 391 -18.47 0.22 -6.37
N CYS A 392 -17.29 0.79 -6.14
CA CYS A 392 -17.09 2.20 -6.43
C CYS A 392 -17.01 2.45 -7.94
N TYR A 393 -17.35 3.67 -8.36
CA TYR A 393 -17.47 4.03 -9.77
C TYR A 393 -16.23 3.68 -10.62
N CYS A 394 -15.01 3.88 -10.11
CA CYS A 394 -13.80 3.57 -10.88
C CYS A 394 -13.55 2.06 -11.01
N ILE A 395 -13.94 1.26 -10.02
CA ILE A 395 -13.86 -0.20 -10.14
C ILE A 395 -14.89 -0.68 -11.17
N MET A 396 -16.10 -0.13 -11.13
CA MET A 396 -17.14 -0.42 -12.11
C MET A 396 -16.67 -0.09 -13.52
N ALA A 397 -16.18 1.12 -13.75
CA ALA A 397 -15.71 1.56 -15.05
C ALA A 397 -14.60 0.65 -15.62
N CYS A 398 -13.68 0.17 -14.77
CA CYS A 398 -12.66 -0.80 -15.16
C CYS A 398 -13.26 -2.17 -15.48
N LEU A 399 -14.17 -2.68 -14.64
CA LEU A 399 -14.85 -3.95 -14.85
C LEU A 399 -15.68 -3.94 -16.13
N ASP A 400 -16.45 -2.88 -16.37
CA ASP A 400 -17.31 -2.74 -17.53
C ASP A 400 -16.50 -2.79 -18.82
N VAL A 401 -15.43 -1.99 -18.92
CA VAL A 401 -14.58 -1.95 -20.11
C VAL A 401 -13.87 -3.28 -20.32
N TYR A 402 -13.31 -3.86 -19.25
CA TYR A 402 -12.63 -5.14 -19.34
C TYR A 402 -13.60 -6.28 -19.72
N MET A 403 -14.80 -6.31 -19.15
CA MET A 403 -15.82 -7.31 -19.47
C MET A 403 -16.41 -7.11 -20.86
N GLN A 404 -16.64 -5.88 -21.31
CA GLN A 404 -17.06 -5.59 -22.68
C GLN A 404 -16.02 -6.08 -23.68
N HIS A 405 -14.74 -5.79 -23.43
CA HIS A 405 -13.64 -6.29 -24.24
C HIS A 405 -13.65 -7.82 -24.32
N ILE A 406 -13.67 -8.51 -23.18
CA ILE A 406 -13.63 -9.98 -23.14
C ILE A 406 -14.88 -10.61 -23.77
N VAL A 407 -16.08 -10.13 -23.42
CA VAL A 407 -17.35 -10.78 -23.80
C VAL A 407 -17.80 -10.42 -25.21
N GLN A 408 -17.56 -9.20 -25.68
CA GLN A 408 -18.08 -8.73 -26.97
C GLN A 408 -17.07 -8.82 -28.10
N ARG A 409 -15.76 -8.89 -27.79
CA ARG A 409 -14.69 -8.82 -28.81
C ARG A 409 -13.78 -10.05 -28.83
N VAL A 410 -13.64 -10.76 -27.71
CA VAL A 410 -12.70 -11.90 -27.60
C VAL A 410 -13.43 -13.25 -27.55
N CYS A 411 -14.54 -13.35 -26.82
CA CYS A 411 -15.46 -14.50 -26.84
C CYS A 411 -16.46 -14.37 -28.00
#